data_AF-A0A2V5VA02-F1
#
_entry.id   AF-A0A2V5VA02-F1
#
_cell.length_a   1.000
_cell.length_b   1.000
_cell.length_c   1.000
_cell.angle_alpha   90.00
_cell.angle_beta   90.00
_cell.angle_gamma   90.00
#
_symmetry.space_group_name_H-M   'P 1'
#
loop_
_entity.id
_entity.type
_entity.pdbx_description
1 polymer ?
#
loop_
_entity_poly.entity_id
_entity_poly.type
_entity_poly.pdbx_seq_one_letter_code
_entity_poly.pdbx_strand_id
1 'polypeptide(L)'
;MTTKTDEYARPATPPDTSSLTEVLAASRECTACHLYKRATQTVFGEGPRGAPIMLVGEQPGDYEDVAGKPFVGPAGKIMDRALEESGIDRTKVYVTNAVKHFKWEPRGKRRIHQKPNSREIAACRPWLEAELRLVKPKLLVCLGASAAQAIFGPSFRVTRERGKVLSSKFAPR
;
A
#
# COMPACT_ATOMS: atom_id res chain seq x y z
N MET A 1 4.52 -30.05 -10.69
CA MET A 1 5.81 -29.34 -10.82
C MET A 1 5.53 -27.95 -11.39
N THR A 2 5.15 -26.99 -10.54
CA THR A 2 5.02 -25.58 -10.94
C THR A 2 6.43 -25.00 -11.02
N THR A 3 6.86 -24.66 -12.22
CA THR A 3 8.19 -24.10 -12.48
C THR A 3 8.35 -22.75 -11.78
N LYS A 4 9.49 -22.55 -11.10
CA LYS A 4 9.91 -21.31 -10.41
C LYS A 4 9.93 -20.04 -11.28
N THR A 5 9.56 -20.14 -12.55
CA THR A 5 9.52 -19.07 -13.55
C THR A 5 8.35 -18.10 -13.36
N ASP A 6 7.34 -18.42 -12.56
CA ASP A 6 6.16 -17.56 -12.36
C ASP A 6 6.27 -16.55 -11.21
N GLU A 7 7.31 -16.59 -10.37
CA GLU A 7 7.49 -15.68 -9.22
C GLU A 7 8.49 -14.55 -9.48
N TYR A 8 8.41 -13.90 -10.65
CA TYR A 8 9.26 -12.76 -10.91
C TYR A 8 8.79 -11.51 -10.14
N ALA A 9 9.74 -10.62 -9.86
CA ALA A 9 9.52 -9.31 -9.26
C ALA A 9 10.65 -8.37 -9.69
N ARG A 10 10.32 -7.29 -10.39
CA ARG A 10 11.22 -6.20 -10.79
C ARG A 10 10.66 -4.86 -10.27
N PRO A 11 11.50 -3.84 -10.02
CA PRO A 11 11.01 -2.51 -9.69
C PRO A 11 10.01 -2.00 -10.72
N ALA A 12 8.87 -1.50 -10.25
CA ALA A 12 7.92 -0.78 -11.09
C ALA A 12 8.52 0.53 -11.61
N THR A 13 7.95 1.03 -12.71
CA THR A 13 8.41 2.24 -13.40
C THR A 13 7.24 3.23 -13.51
N PRO A 14 6.87 3.92 -12.40
CA PRO A 14 5.88 4.99 -12.48
C PRO A 14 6.35 6.09 -13.45
N PRO A 15 5.43 6.76 -14.15
CA PRO A 15 5.79 7.91 -14.97
C PRO A 15 6.39 9.03 -14.11
N ASP A 16 7.38 9.74 -14.64
CA ASP A 16 7.89 10.95 -14.00
C ASP A 16 6.96 12.12 -14.30
N THR A 17 6.00 12.31 -13.41
CA THR A 17 4.96 13.34 -13.50
C THR A 17 4.68 13.96 -12.14
N SER A 18 4.01 15.12 -12.17
CA SER A 18 3.44 15.82 -11.02
C SER A 18 1.96 15.50 -10.78
N SER A 19 1.37 14.63 -11.61
CA SER A 19 -0.06 14.27 -11.61
C SER A 19 -0.30 12.92 -10.96
N LEU A 20 -1.04 12.91 -9.84
CA LEU A 20 -1.42 11.67 -9.15
C LEU A 20 -2.35 10.81 -10.02
N THR A 21 -3.18 11.44 -10.85
CA THR A 21 -4.09 10.77 -11.79
C THR A 21 -3.33 10.01 -12.87
N GLU A 22 -2.23 10.58 -13.39
CA GLU A 22 -1.39 9.90 -14.39
C GLU A 22 -0.65 8.70 -13.78
N VAL A 23 -0.15 8.82 -12.54
CA VAL A 23 0.47 7.70 -11.82
C VAL A 23 -0.56 6.60 -11.56
N LEU A 24 -1.77 6.96 -11.14
CA LEU A 24 -2.88 6.00 -10.98
C LEU A 24 -3.19 5.28 -12.30
N ALA A 25 -3.34 6.02 -13.39
CA ALA A 25 -3.63 5.43 -14.70
C ALA A 25 -2.54 4.44 -15.13
N ALA A 26 -1.27 4.82 -15.01
CA ALA A 26 -0.15 3.93 -15.31
C ALA A 26 -0.08 2.70 -14.38
N SER A 27 -0.47 2.85 -13.10
CA SER A 27 -0.43 1.77 -12.13
C SER A 27 -1.38 0.61 -12.48
N ARG A 28 -2.49 0.89 -13.18
CA ARG A 28 -3.48 -0.11 -13.59
C ARG A 28 -2.91 -1.14 -14.57
N GLU A 29 -1.88 -0.76 -15.32
CA GLU A 29 -1.18 -1.60 -16.29
C GLU A 29 0.07 -2.28 -15.68
N CYS A 30 0.27 -2.17 -14.36
CA CYS A 30 1.50 -2.63 -13.72
C CYS A 30 1.64 -4.15 -13.72
N THR A 31 2.63 -4.65 -14.46
CA THR A 31 3.05 -6.06 -14.49
C THR A 31 4.41 -6.30 -13.82
N ALA A 32 4.84 -5.40 -12.92
CA ALA A 32 6.19 -5.41 -12.34
C ALA A 32 6.51 -6.64 -11.47
N CYS A 33 5.50 -7.32 -10.92
CA CYS A 33 5.66 -8.60 -10.25
C CYS A 33 4.45 -9.48 -10.53
N HIS A 34 4.59 -10.79 -10.33
CA HIS A 34 3.58 -11.79 -10.67
C HIS A 34 2.20 -11.62 -10.02
N LEU A 35 2.06 -10.80 -8.98
CA LEU A 35 0.79 -10.61 -8.26
C LEU A 35 -0.36 -10.12 -9.17
N TYR A 36 -0.05 -9.34 -10.21
CA TYR A 36 -1.05 -8.85 -11.17
C TYR A 36 -1.81 -9.98 -11.88
N LYS A 37 -1.21 -11.18 -12.01
CA LYS A 37 -1.81 -12.31 -12.73
C LYS A 37 -3.06 -12.86 -12.04
N ARG A 38 -3.17 -12.68 -10.71
CA ARG A 38 -4.25 -13.27 -9.89
C ARG A 38 -5.11 -12.22 -9.18
N ALA A 39 -4.56 -11.04 -8.90
CA ALA A 39 -5.37 -9.92 -8.43
C ALA A 39 -6.42 -9.54 -9.48
N THR A 40 -7.57 -9.02 -9.05
CA THR A 40 -8.61 -8.55 -9.99
C THR A 40 -8.15 -7.27 -10.69
N GLN A 41 -7.52 -6.38 -9.94
CA GLN A 41 -7.04 -5.10 -10.43
C GLN A 41 -6.01 -4.50 -9.47
N THR A 42 -5.33 -3.44 -9.92
CA THR A 42 -4.56 -2.58 -9.03
C THR A 42 -5.49 -1.82 -8.09
N VAL A 43 -5.18 -1.82 -6.79
CA VAL A 43 -5.78 -0.93 -5.80
C VAL A 43 -4.74 0.11 -5.40
N PHE A 44 -4.89 1.30 -5.98
CA PHE A 44 -4.03 2.45 -5.70
C PHE A 44 -4.46 3.16 -4.41
N GLY A 45 -3.74 4.22 -4.02
CA GLY A 45 -4.15 5.07 -2.91
C GLY A 45 -5.28 6.03 -3.24
N GLU A 46 -6.02 6.46 -2.21
CA GLU A 46 -7.15 7.37 -2.30
C GLU A 46 -7.07 8.47 -1.24
N GLY A 47 -7.39 9.71 -1.62
CA GLY A 47 -7.41 10.89 -0.76
C GLY A 47 -6.90 12.15 -1.49
N PRO A 48 -6.92 13.32 -0.82
CA PRO A 48 -6.53 14.57 -1.45
C PRO A 48 -5.00 14.64 -1.66
N ARG A 49 -4.60 15.29 -2.76
CA ARG A 49 -3.22 15.75 -2.92
C ARG A 49 -2.92 16.78 -1.83
N GLY A 50 -1.80 16.64 -1.12
CA GLY A 50 -1.47 17.52 0.01
C GLY A 50 -2.11 17.11 1.34
N ALA A 51 -2.67 15.89 1.44
CA ALA A 51 -3.14 15.34 2.71
C ALA A 51 -2.04 15.46 3.79
N PRO A 52 -2.30 16.11 4.94
CA PRO A 52 -1.31 16.23 6.01
C PRO A 52 -0.93 14.88 6.63
N ILE A 53 -1.83 13.90 6.56
CA ILE A 53 -1.65 12.55 7.06
C ILE A 53 -1.78 11.56 5.91
N MET A 54 -0.83 10.64 5.82
CA MET A 54 -0.90 9.48 4.94
C MET A 54 -0.84 8.18 5.76
N LEU A 55 -1.79 7.28 5.54
CA LEU A 55 -1.79 5.94 6.14
C LEU A 55 -1.35 4.91 5.10
N VAL A 56 -0.44 4.01 5.48
CA VAL A 56 0.07 2.95 4.60
C VAL A 56 -0.18 1.59 5.25
N GLY A 57 -0.98 0.74 4.59
CA GLY A 57 -1.18 -0.67 4.94
C GLY A 57 -0.24 -1.61 4.19
N GLU A 58 -0.50 -2.92 4.32
CA GLU A 58 0.32 -3.96 3.68
C GLU A 58 -0.01 -4.12 2.19
N GLN A 59 -1.23 -4.57 1.90
CA GLN A 59 -1.74 -4.84 0.56
C GLN A 59 -3.28 -4.77 0.57
N PRO A 60 -3.94 -4.77 -0.60
CA PRO A 60 -5.40 -4.85 -0.67
C PRO A 60 -5.87 -6.22 -0.18
N GLY A 61 -7.05 -6.28 0.44
CA GLY A 61 -7.73 -7.52 0.78
C GLY A 61 -8.75 -7.93 -0.28
N ASP A 62 -9.58 -8.92 0.05
CA ASP A 62 -10.62 -9.45 -0.83
C ASP A 62 -11.63 -8.36 -1.25
N TYR A 63 -12.11 -7.58 -0.29
CA TYR A 63 -13.06 -6.50 -0.57
C TYR A 63 -12.44 -5.38 -1.41
N GLU A 64 -11.22 -4.96 -1.07
CA GLU A 64 -10.49 -3.90 -1.75
C GLU A 64 -10.19 -4.27 -3.21
N ASP A 65 -9.73 -5.50 -3.45
CA ASP A 65 -9.36 -5.98 -4.78
C ASP A 65 -10.56 -6.01 -5.74
N VAL A 66 -11.76 -6.36 -5.26
CA VAL A 66 -12.98 -6.26 -6.08
C VAL A 66 -13.44 -4.81 -6.24
N ALA A 67 -13.40 -4.02 -5.18
CA ALA A 67 -13.89 -2.65 -5.20
C ALA A 67 -12.96 -1.66 -5.93
N GLY A 68 -11.68 -2.00 -6.11
CA GLY A 68 -10.67 -1.09 -6.66
C GLY A 68 -10.31 0.06 -5.72
N LYS A 69 -10.65 -0.03 -4.42
CA LYS A 69 -10.48 1.04 -3.43
C LYS A 69 -9.81 0.51 -2.16
N PRO A 70 -8.87 1.27 -1.57
CA PRO A 70 -8.17 0.85 -0.36
C PRO A 70 -9.06 1.00 0.89
N PHE A 71 -8.93 0.07 1.85
CA PHE A 71 -9.60 0.11 3.15
C PHE A 71 -11.14 0.22 3.09
N VAL A 72 -11.79 -0.60 2.25
CA VAL A 72 -13.27 -0.68 2.19
C VAL A 72 -13.84 -1.89 2.94
N GLY A 73 -12.99 -2.85 3.29
CA GLY A 73 -13.35 -4.06 4.03
C GLY A 73 -13.43 -3.84 5.55
N PRO A 74 -13.55 -4.95 6.33
CA PRO A 74 -13.66 -4.88 7.79
C PRO A 74 -12.51 -4.11 8.48
N ALA A 75 -11.26 -4.28 8.01
CA ALA A 75 -10.13 -3.54 8.55
C ALA A 75 -10.22 -2.03 8.28
N GLY A 76 -10.79 -1.65 7.12
CA GLY A 76 -11.07 -0.25 6.79
C GLY A 76 -12.07 0.39 7.73
N LYS A 77 -13.14 -0.33 8.10
CA LYS A 77 -14.12 0.15 9.10
C LYS A 77 -13.49 0.38 10.48
N ILE A 78 -12.52 -0.46 10.87
CA ILE A 78 -11.77 -0.28 12.13
C ILE A 78 -10.87 0.96 12.02
N MET A 79 -10.20 1.16 10.89
CA MET A 79 -9.38 2.35 10.63
C MET A 79 -10.23 3.62 10.68
N ASP A 80 -11.39 3.65 10.01
CA ASP A 80 -12.29 4.80 9.99
C ASP A 80 -12.78 5.15 11.40
N ARG A 81 -13.15 4.15 12.21
CA ARG A 81 -13.50 4.36 13.62
C ARG A 81 -12.34 4.94 14.43
N ALA A 82 -11.12 4.42 14.24
CA ALA A 82 -9.95 4.94 14.94
C ALA A 82 -9.62 6.39 14.56
N LEU A 83 -9.86 6.78 13.30
CA LEU A 83 -9.73 8.18 12.86
C LEU A 83 -10.78 9.07 13.52
N GLU A 84 -12.03 8.62 13.55
CA GLU A 84 -13.14 9.32 14.21
C GLU A 84 -12.88 9.51 15.72
N GLU A 85 -12.51 8.45 16.43
CA GLU A 85 -12.15 8.49 17.86
C GLU A 85 -10.94 9.41 18.14
N SER A 86 -10.06 9.58 17.16
CA SER A 86 -8.90 10.48 17.26
C SER A 86 -9.21 11.92 16.83
N GLY A 87 -10.44 12.24 16.44
CA GLY A 87 -10.82 13.55 15.92
C GLY A 87 -10.20 13.89 14.56
N ILE A 88 -9.77 12.89 13.79
CA ILE A 88 -9.16 13.07 12.47
C ILE A 88 -10.21 12.93 11.39
N ASP A 89 -10.43 14.00 10.62
CA ASP A 89 -11.31 14.01 9.46
C ASP A 89 -10.78 13.11 8.34
N ARG A 90 -11.50 12.01 8.05
CA ARG A 90 -11.15 11.03 7.02
C ARG A 90 -10.95 11.62 5.64
N THR A 91 -11.66 12.72 5.31
CA THR A 91 -11.57 13.37 4.00
C THR A 91 -10.24 14.08 3.78
N LYS A 92 -9.49 14.36 4.86
CA LYS A 92 -8.16 14.98 4.83
C LYS A 92 -7.01 13.97 4.85
N VAL A 93 -7.32 12.67 4.84
CA VAL A 93 -6.33 11.59 4.94
C VAL A 93 -6.14 10.93 3.58
N TYR A 94 -4.88 10.73 3.18
CA TYR A 94 -4.53 9.85 2.08
C TYR A 94 -4.28 8.44 2.60
N VAL A 95 -4.92 7.43 2.01
CA VAL A 95 -4.74 6.02 2.42
C VAL A 95 -4.22 5.20 1.25
N THR A 96 -3.28 4.31 1.51
CA THR A 96 -2.74 3.42 0.48
C THR A 96 -2.11 2.16 1.09
N ASN A 97 -1.54 1.29 0.26
CA ASN A 97 -0.83 0.09 0.70
C ASN A 97 0.62 0.03 0.17
N ALA A 98 1.51 -0.69 0.84
CA ALA A 98 2.88 -0.90 0.36
C ALA A 98 2.93 -1.71 -0.95
N VAL A 99 2.00 -2.65 -1.12
CA VAL A 99 1.80 -3.43 -2.35
C VAL A 99 0.41 -3.11 -2.91
N LYS A 100 0.28 -2.99 -4.24
CA LYS A 100 -0.96 -2.53 -4.90
C LYS A 100 -1.85 -3.63 -5.48
N HIS A 101 -1.42 -4.89 -5.44
CA HIS A 101 -2.17 -6.05 -5.90
C HIS A 101 -2.41 -7.01 -4.75
N PHE A 102 -3.60 -7.60 -4.68
CA PHE A 102 -3.93 -8.58 -3.64
C PHE A 102 -3.21 -9.90 -3.90
N LYS A 103 -2.33 -10.30 -2.98
CA LYS A 103 -1.73 -11.64 -2.97
C LYS A 103 -2.60 -12.61 -2.18
N TRP A 104 -3.06 -13.67 -2.84
CA TRP A 104 -3.93 -14.66 -2.23
C TRP A 104 -3.86 -16.03 -2.89
N GLU A 105 -4.37 -17.04 -2.17
CA GLU A 105 -4.52 -18.41 -2.64
C GLU A 105 -5.98 -18.88 -2.54
N PRO A 106 -6.47 -19.65 -3.53
CA PRO A 106 -7.82 -20.18 -3.47
C PRO A 106 -7.94 -21.27 -2.40
N ARG A 107 -9.00 -21.19 -1.60
CA ARG A 107 -9.45 -22.27 -0.71
C ARG A 107 -10.94 -22.48 -0.91
N GLY A 108 -11.27 -23.40 -1.82
CA GLY A 108 -12.63 -23.53 -2.33
C GLY A 108 -13.06 -22.23 -3.02
N LYS A 109 -14.19 -21.66 -2.60
CA LYS A 109 -14.70 -20.38 -3.10
C LYS A 109 -14.07 -19.14 -2.44
N ARG A 110 -13.22 -19.32 -1.42
CA ARG A 110 -12.64 -18.21 -0.64
C ARG A 110 -11.27 -17.82 -1.16
N ARG A 111 -10.95 -16.53 -1.06
CA ARG A 111 -9.63 -15.97 -1.36
C ARG A 111 -8.85 -15.78 -0.06
N ILE A 112 -7.82 -16.59 0.17
CA ILE A 112 -7.05 -16.55 1.41
C ILE A 112 -5.86 -15.62 1.23
N HIS A 113 -5.86 -14.52 1.98
CA HIS A 113 -4.78 -13.55 1.98
C HIS A 113 -3.41 -14.18 2.30
N GLN A 114 -2.40 -13.84 1.51
CA GLN A 114 -1.01 -14.24 1.71
C GLN A 114 -0.12 -13.01 1.84
N LYS A 115 0.78 -13.01 2.81
CA LYS A 115 1.68 -11.87 3.05
C LYS A 115 2.61 -11.62 1.85
N PRO A 116 2.79 -10.36 1.39
CA PRO A 116 3.82 -10.06 0.42
C PRO A 116 5.22 -10.33 0.96
N ASN A 117 6.09 -10.89 0.12
CA ASN A 117 7.51 -11.08 0.45
C ASN A 117 8.32 -9.80 0.14
N SER A 118 9.60 -9.80 0.55
CA SER A 118 10.48 -8.63 0.37
C SER A 118 10.70 -8.23 -1.10
N ARG A 119 10.69 -9.19 -2.03
CA ARG A 119 10.85 -8.90 -3.47
C ARG A 119 9.60 -8.24 -4.05
N GLU A 120 8.42 -8.67 -3.64
CA GLU A 120 7.13 -8.06 -4.04
C GLU A 120 6.99 -6.65 -3.47
N ILE A 121 7.35 -6.44 -2.20
CA ILE A 121 7.40 -5.10 -1.58
C ILE A 121 8.39 -4.21 -2.33
N ALA A 122 9.60 -4.71 -2.63
CA ALA A 122 10.61 -3.94 -3.36
C ALA A 122 10.18 -3.62 -4.80
N ALA A 123 9.47 -4.53 -5.47
CA ALA A 123 8.93 -4.32 -6.80
C ALA A 123 7.85 -3.22 -6.81
N CYS A 124 7.00 -3.17 -5.79
CA CYS A 124 5.91 -2.20 -5.69
C CYS A 124 6.32 -0.85 -5.09
N ARG A 125 7.44 -0.79 -4.35
CA ARG A 125 7.94 0.42 -3.69
C ARG A 125 7.97 1.67 -4.58
N PRO A 126 8.36 1.63 -5.86
CA PRO A 126 8.34 2.82 -6.72
C PRO A 126 6.95 3.49 -6.83
N TRP A 127 5.84 2.73 -6.80
CA TRP A 127 4.50 3.30 -6.76
C TRP A 127 4.23 4.04 -5.47
N LEU A 128 4.61 3.46 -4.32
CA LEU A 128 4.47 4.10 -3.01
C LEU A 128 5.33 5.37 -2.92
N GLU A 129 6.55 5.35 -3.44
CA GLU A 129 7.43 6.52 -3.48
C GLU A 129 6.85 7.63 -4.38
N ALA A 130 6.20 7.27 -5.50
CA ALA A 130 5.51 8.23 -6.33
C ALA A 130 4.32 8.88 -5.60
N GLU A 131 3.49 8.11 -4.89
CA GLU A 131 2.42 8.67 -4.04
C GLU A 131 2.99 9.60 -2.96
N LEU A 132 4.01 9.16 -2.22
CA LEU A 132 4.64 9.97 -1.16
C LEU A 132 5.19 11.30 -1.71
N ARG A 133 5.86 11.27 -2.87
CA ARG A 133 6.40 12.45 -3.54
C ARG A 133 5.32 13.43 -3.97
N LEU A 134 4.15 12.93 -4.39
CA LEU A 134 3.04 13.74 -4.91
C LEU A 134 2.10 14.24 -3.83
N VAL A 135 1.83 13.42 -2.81
CA VAL A 135 0.97 13.74 -1.66
C VAL A 135 1.71 14.66 -0.68
N LYS A 136 3.02 14.43 -0.45
CA LYS A 136 3.86 15.18 0.50
C LYS A 136 3.23 15.30 1.90
N PRO A 137 2.92 14.16 2.56
CA PRO A 137 2.31 14.19 3.87
C PRO A 137 3.28 14.75 4.93
N LYS A 138 2.72 15.42 5.95
CA LYS A 138 3.48 15.85 7.13
C LYS A 138 3.68 14.71 8.12
N LEU A 139 2.74 13.76 8.17
CA LEU A 139 2.78 12.58 9.01
C LEU A 139 2.46 11.33 8.20
N LEU A 140 3.34 10.33 8.31
CA LEU A 140 3.16 9.01 7.72
C LEU A 140 2.89 7.99 8.83
N VAL A 141 1.76 7.29 8.75
CA VAL A 141 1.40 6.24 9.71
C VAL A 141 1.46 4.88 9.02
N CYS A 142 2.35 4.02 9.51
CA CYS A 142 2.50 2.66 9.00
C CYS A 142 1.59 1.70 9.78
N LEU A 143 0.59 1.15 9.10
CA LEU A 143 -0.39 0.21 9.66
C LEU A 143 0.16 -1.23 9.57
N GLY A 144 1.08 -1.56 10.48
CA GLY A 144 1.65 -2.90 10.60
C GLY A 144 3.08 -3.03 10.08
N ALA A 145 3.63 -4.26 10.19
CA ALA A 145 5.05 -4.51 9.97
C ALA A 145 5.48 -4.31 8.51
N SER A 146 4.70 -4.78 7.54
CA SER A 146 5.08 -4.71 6.12
C SER A 146 5.10 -3.28 5.59
N ALA A 147 4.11 -2.47 5.97
CA ALA A 147 4.10 -1.04 5.67
C ALA A 147 5.34 -0.35 6.26
N ALA A 148 5.63 -0.60 7.54
CA ALA A 148 6.78 0.01 8.19
C ALA A 148 8.11 -0.45 7.59
N GLN A 149 8.22 -1.73 7.19
CA GLN A 149 9.41 -2.25 6.52
C GLN A 149 9.59 -1.70 5.11
N ALA A 150 8.51 -1.38 4.40
CA ALA A 150 8.58 -0.70 3.11
C ALA A 150 9.17 0.71 3.22
N ILE A 151 8.95 1.39 4.35
CA ILE A 151 9.43 2.75 4.62
C ILE A 151 10.82 2.77 5.27
N PHE A 152 11.01 1.99 6.34
CA PHE A 152 12.20 2.03 7.20
C PHE A 152 13.18 0.88 6.95
N GLY A 153 12.83 -0.08 6.10
CA GLY A 153 13.66 -1.23 5.77
C GLY A 153 13.37 -2.49 6.61
N PRO A 154 13.97 -3.64 6.22
CA PRO A 154 13.60 -4.97 6.73
C PRO A 154 13.92 -5.22 8.21
N SER A 155 14.82 -4.43 8.79
CA SER A 155 15.17 -4.50 10.22
C SER A 155 14.10 -3.91 11.13
N PHE A 156 13.13 -3.15 10.60
CA PHE A 156 12.09 -2.53 11.42
C PHE A 156 11.23 -3.57 12.17
N ARG A 157 10.90 -3.27 13.42
CA ARG A 157 10.09 -4.12 14.31
C ARG A 157 8.94 -3.32 14.92
N VAL A 158 7.74 -3.47 14.37
CA VAL A 158 6.54 -2.74 14.82
C VAL A 158 6.24 -2.97 16.31
N THR A 159 6.52 -4.17 16.83
CA THR A 159 6.32 -4.49 18.26
C THR A 159 7.22 -3.69 19.20
N ARG A 160 8.37 -3.21 18.73
CA ARG A 160 9.32 -2.40 19.50
C ARG A 160 9.18 -0.90 19.27
N GLU A 161 8.76 -0.52 18.06
CA GLU A 161 8.76 0.88 17.61
C GLU A 161 7.37 1.53 17.53
N ARG A 162 6.28 0.77 17.67
CA ARG A 162 4.92 1.35 17.63
C ARG A 162 4.75 2.48 18.66
N GLY A 163 4.06 3.54 18.24
CA GLY A 163 3.78 4.72 19.07
C GLY A 163 4.90 5.76 19.13
N LYS A 164 6.07 5.50 18.56
CA LYS A 164 7.17 6.47 18.50
C LYS A 164 7.10 7.32 17.23
N VAL A 165 7.46 8.60 17.34
CA VAL A 165 7.61 9.51 16.20
C VAL A 165 9.04 9.43 15.66
N LEU A 166 9.20 8.76 14.52
CA LEU A 166 10.48 8.56 13.84
C LEU A 166 10.62 9.53 12.67
N SER A 167 11.84 9.96 12.37
CA SER A 167 12.11 10.74 11.15
C SER A 167 12.19 9.82 9.93
N SER A 168 11.70 10.30 8.80
CA SER A 168 11.78 9.62 7.50
C SER A 168 12.07 10.63 6.41
N LYS A 169 12.81 10.22 5.37
CA LYS A 169 13.04 11.06 4.18
C LYS A 169 11.74 11.44 3.44
N PHE A 170 10.66 10.71 3.68
CA PHE A 170 9.36 10.90 3.03
C PHE A 170 8.39 11.80 3.81
N ALA A 171 8.68 12.03 5.09
CA ALA A 171 7.97 12.96 5.96
C ALA A 171 9.02 13.56 6.91
N PRO A 172 9.88 14.47 6.41
CA PRO A 172 10.88 15.12 7.24
C PRO A 172 10.18 15.96 8.31
N ARG A 173 10.76 15.96 9.52
CA ARG A 173 10.30 16.83 10.62
C ARG A 173 10.45 18.29 10.26
#